data_AF-A0A2T5LHI8-F1
#
_entry.id   AF-A0A2T5LHI8-F1
#
_cell.length_a   1.000
_cell.length_b   1.000
_cell.length_c   1.000
_cell.angle_alpha   90.00
_cell.angle_beta   90.00
_cell.angle_gamma   90.00
#
_symmetry.space_group_name_H-M   'P 1'
#
loop_
_entity.id
_entity.type
_entity.pdbx_description
1 polymer ?
#
loop_
_entity_poly.entity_id
_entity_poly.type
_entity_poly.pdbx_seq_one_letter_code
_entity_poly.pdbx_strand_id
1 'polypeptide(L)'
;MEQHYDLVMVAYSFVIATLTGYCGIEMTARVRAAAPDQKGRWVLAGAFAFGTGVWAMHFMGIAAMTIGAPVSFDLPITAASWLVAVAVSAIGFYVIRNGVRLFTWLIASVLMATGVCLMHYGGMYAMRMLPAIEYRPLLFWASAGIALGASGAALLIMTWLRTSHHWTHVALRLAAAIVMAVAVTGMHYTGMAAAMFAPGAYCSPGNQLSDAWTILGLVMVGTAVVSLSQWWALLK
;
A
#
# COMPACT_ATOMS: atom_id res chain seq x y z
N MET A 1 0.59 -21.15 -15.33
CA MET A 1 -0.80 -21.49 -14.94
C MET A 1 -1.66 -20.26 -15.17
N GLU A 2 -2.94 -20.41 -15.51
CA GLU A 2 -3.86 -19.27 -15.56
C GLU A 2 -4.20 -18.80 -14.15
N GLN A 3 -4.16 -17.49 -13.94
CA GLN A 3 -4.52 -16.86 -12.67
C GLN A 3 -6.03 -16.62 -12.66
N HIS A 4 -6.74 -17.17 -11.67
CA HIS A 4 -8.14 -16.84 -11.43
C HIS A 4 -8.26 -15.95 -10.20
N TYR A 5 -9.20 -15.00 -10.24
CA TYR A 5 -9.39 -14.03 -9.17
C TYR A 5 -10.78 -14.15 -8.56
N ASP A 6 -10.83 -14.21 -7.23
CA ASP A 6 -12.04 -13.96 -6.47
C ASP A 6 -12.36 -12.46 -6.49
N LEU A 7 -13.42 -12.09 -7.23
CA LEU A 7 -13.82 -10.70 -7.40
C LEU A 7 -14.24 -10.02 -6.10
N VAL A 8 -14.72 -10.77 -5.11
CA VAL A 8 -15.08 -10.23 -3.79
C VAL A 8 -13.82 -9.83 -3.04
N MET A 9 -12.78 -10.66 -3.05
CA MET A 9 -11.49 -10.30 -2.45
C MET A 9 -10.78 -9.16 -3.20
N VAL A 10 -10.90 -9.12 -4.53
CA VAL A 10 -10.44 -7.95 -5.32
C VAL A 10 -11.15 -6.68 -4.86
N ALA A 11 -12.47 -6.71 -4.71
CA ALA A 11 -13.24 -5.58 -4.21
C ALA A 11 -12.81 -5.18 -2.78
N TYR A 12 -12.56 -6.15 -1.88
CA TYR A 12 -12.03 -5.87 -0.55
C TYR A 12 -10.67 -5.19 -0.60
N SER A 13 -9.74 -5.66 -1.44
CA SER A 13 -8.43 -5.02 -1.62
C SER A 13 -8.58 -3.54 -2.04
N PHE A 14 -9.53 -3.25 -2.93
CA PHE A 14 -9.83 -1.90 -3.39
C PHE A 14 -10.45 -1.02 -2.29
N VAL A 15 -11.36 -1.57 -1.49
CA VAL A 15 -11.93 -0.88 -0.33
C VAL A 15 -10.82 -0.54 0.67
N ILE A 16 -9.92 -1.49 0.96
CA ILE A 16 -8.77 -1.27 1.86
C ILE A 16 -7.88 -0.15 1.32
N ALA A 17 -7.56 -0.16 0.02
CA ALA A 17 -6.79 0.91 -0.61
C ALA A 17 -7.48 2.28 -0.49
N THR A 18 -8.81 2.33 -0.66
CA THR A 18 -9.60 3.56 -0.54
C THR A 18 -9.58 4.09 0.88
N LEU A 19 -9.81 3.23 1.89
CA LEU A 19 -9.73 3.60 3.30
C LEU A 19 -8.32 4.08 3.69
N THR A 20 -7.30 3.44 3.13
CA THR A 20 -5.89 3.81 3.32
C THR A 20 -5.60 5.18 2.71
N GLY A 21 -6.04 5.43 1.47
CA GLY A 21 -5.94 6.73 0.81
C GLY A 21 -6.61 7.83 1.62
N TYR A 22 -7.83 7.59 2.09
CA TYR A 22 -8.59 8.53 2.91
C TYR A 22 -7.89 8.80 4.26
N CYS A 23 -7.40 7.75 4.93
CA CYS A 23 -6.59 7.87 6.14
C CYS A 23 -5.33 8.72 5.89
N GLY A 24 -4.64 8.52 4.76
CA GLY A 24 -3.46 9.30 4.42
C GLY A 24 -3.75 10.80 4.28
N ILE A 25 -4.90 11.13 3.69
CA ILE A 25 -5.39 12.52 3.58
C ILE A 25 -5.72 13.09 4.98
N GLU A 26 -6.41 12.36 5.85
CA GLU A 26 -6.68 12.77 7.24
C GLU A 26 -5.40 12.97 8.05
N MET A 27 -4.44 12.04 7.96
CA MET A 27 -3.21 12.12 8.73
C MET A 27 -2.34 13.29 8.26
N THR A 28 -2.35 13.58 6.96
CA THR A 28 -1.75 14.80 6.41
C THR A 28 -2.36 16.04 7.05
N ALA A 29 -3.69 16.03 7.26
CA ALA A 29 -4.36 17.16 7.91
C ALA A 29 -3.86 17.39 9.34
N ARG A 30 -3.68 16.30 10.08
CA ARG A 30 -3.24 16.33 11.48
C ARG A 30 -1.79 16.72 11.65
N VAL A 31 -0.90 16.24 10.78
CA VAL A 31 0.50 16.67 10.75
C VAL A 31 0.61 18.19 10.60
N ARG A 32 -0.34 18.84 9.91
CA ARG A 32 -0.36 20.29 9.73
C ARG A 32 -0.90 21.05 10.94
N ALA A 33 -2.03 20.60 11.47
CA ALA A 33 -2.71 21.24 12.59
C ALA A 33 -1.93 21.11 13.91
N ALA A 34 -1.06 20.10 14.01
CA ALA A 34 -0.26 19.86 15.20
C ALA A 34 0.78 20.95 15.49
N ALA A 35 0.99 21.21 16.78
CA ALA A 35 2.09 22.04 17.28
C ALA A 35 3.46 21.49 16.82
N PRO A 36 4.50 22.33 16.66
CA PRO A 36 5.79 21.94 16.08
C PRO A 36 6.45 20.70 16.73
N ASP A 37 6.34 20.57 18.04
CA ASP A 37 6.85 19.47 18.86
C ASP A 37 6.06 18.16 18.66
N GLN A 38 4.78 18.26 18.28
CA GLN A 38 3.89 17.11 18.08
C GLN A 38 3.88 16.59 16.64
N LYS A 39 4.34 17.38 15.66
CA LYS A 39 4.32 16.99 14.23
C LYS A 39 5.02 15.66 13.95
N GLY A 40 6.11 15.37 14.65
CA GLY A 40 6.83 14.10 14.51
C GLY A 40 5.97 12.88 14.85
N ARG A 41 5.16 12.96 15.91
CA ARG A 41 4.27 11.87 16.33
C ARG A 41 3.19 11.58 15.28
N TRP A 42 2.63 12.62 14.66
CA TRP A 42 1.65 12.47 13.60
C TRP A 42 2.23 11.93 12.29
N VAL A 43 3.49 12.28 11.97
CA VAL A 43 4.20 11.67 10.84
C VAL A 43 4.38 10.17 11.07
N LEU A 44 4.81 9.76 12.26
CA LEU A 44 4.98 8.34 12.59
C LEU A 44 3.65 7.59 12.59
N ALA A 45 2.61 8.15 13.21
CA ALA A 45 1.28 7.54 13.23
C ALA A 45 0.68 7.40 11.83
N GLY A 46 0.81 8.44 10.99
CA GLY A 46 0.35 8.42 9.61
C GLY A 46 1.13 7.41 8.77
N ALA A 47 2.46 7.36 8.93
CA ALA A 47 3.31 6.40 8.23
C ALA A 47 2.96 4.95 8.58
N PHE A 48 2.76 4.67 9.87
CA PHE A 48 2.37 3.35 10.35
C PHE A 48 1.01 2.94 9.80
N ALA A 49 -0.01 3.79 9.93
CA ALA A 49 -1.36 3.49 9.47
C ALA A 49 -1.44 3.34 7.93
N PHE A 50 -0.86 4.30 7.19
CA PHE A 50 -0.86 4.29 5.74
C PHE A 50 -0.05 3.10 5.18
N GLY A 51 1.17 2.89 5.69
CA GLY A 51 2.03 1.79 5.27
C GLY A 51 1.38 0.42 5.55
N THR A 52 0.78 0.27 6.72
CA THR A 52 0.02 -0.95 7.07
C THR A 52 -1.17 -1.16 6.14
N GLY A 53 -1.89 -0.10 5.76
CA GLY A 53 -3.01 -0.19 4.83
C GLY A 53 -2.60 -0.59 3.42
N VAL A 54 -1.50 -0.02 2.88
CA VAL A 54 -0.97 -0.40 1.56
C VAL A 54 -0.48 -1.85 1.58
N TRP A 55 0.19 -2.25 2.66
CA TRP A 55 0.62 -3.62 2.88
C TRP A 55 -0.56 -4.60 3.00
N ALA A 56 -1.58 -4.27 3.79
CA ALA A 56 -2.78 -5.09 3.93
C ALA A 56 -3.53 -5.25 2.60
N MET A 57 -3.64 -4.17 1.81
CA MET A 57 -4.21 -4.26 0.46
C MET A 57 -3.44 -5.25 -0.40
N HIS A 58 -2.10 -5.17 -0.40
CA HIS A 58 -1.27 -6.04 -1.22
C HIS A 58 -1.51 -7.52 -0.93
N PHE A 59 -1.53 -7.93 0.34
CA PHE A 59 -1.76 -9.32 0.72
C PHE A 59 -3.22 -9.75 0.50
N MET A 60 -4.19 -8.86 0.67
CA MET A 60 -5.58 -9.14 0.26
C MET A 60 -5.69 -9.35 -1.26
N GLY A 61 -4.95 -8.59 -2.05
CA GLY A 61 -4.90 -8.75 -3.51
C GLY A 61 -4.22 -10.05 -3.96
N ILE A 62 -3.16 -10.49 -3.27
CA ILE A 62 -2.60 -11.83 -3.49
C ILE A 62 -3.60 -12.91 -3.09
N ALA A 63 -4.28 -12.76 -1.94
CA ALA A 63 -5.25 -13.74 -1.45
C ALA A 63 -6.44 -13.92 -2.41
N ALA A 64 -6.77 -12.89 -3.19
CA ALA A 64 -7.77 -12.98 -4.24
C ALA A 64 -7.36 -13.92 -5.39
N MET A 65 -6.05 -14.13 -5.60
CA MET A 65 -5.53 -14.98 -6.67
C MET A 65 -5.52 -16.46 -6.25
N THR A 66 -6.05 -17.32 -7.11
CA THR A 66 -5.97 -18.77 -6.98
C THR A 66 -4.97 -19.34 -7.98
N ILE A 67 -3.98 -20.09 -7.49
CA ILE A 67 -2.91 -20.70 -8.32
C ILE A 67 -2.88 -22.24 -8.25
N GLY A 68 -4.00 -22.89 -7.94
CA GLY A 68 -4.09 -24.36 -7.88
C GLY A 68 -3.33 -25.01 -6.71
N ALA A 69 -2.67 -24.21 -5.88
CA ALA A 69 -2.01 -24.61 -4.64
C ALA A 69 -2.36 -23.61 -3.52
N PRO A 70 -2.36 -24.03 -2.24
CA PRO A 70 -2.50 -23.12 -1.12
C PRO A 70 -1.42 -22.03 -1.13
N VAL A 71 -1.83 -20.79 -0.92
CA VAL A 71 -0.92 -19.64 -0.81
C VAL A 71 -0.43 -19.53 0.62
N SER A 72 0.88 -19.46 0.82
CA SER A 72 1.50 -19.24 2.13
C SER A 72 2.69 -18.29 2.04
N PHE A 73 3.11 -17.73 3.17
CA PHE A 73 4.23 -16.77 3.20
C PHE A 73 5.24 -17.05 4.31
N ASP A 74 6.49 -16.70 4.03
CA ASP A 74 7.56 -16.57 5.01
C ASP A 74 7.35 -15.31 5.88
N LEU A 75 7.24 -15.51 7.18
CA LEU A 75 6.93 -14.47 8.15
C LEU A 75 8.03 -13.39 8.22
N PRO A 76 9.33 -13.71 8.31
CA PRO A 76 10.39 -12.70 8.28
C PRO A 76 10.36 -11.79 7.05
N ILE A 77 10.22 -12.35 5.85
CA ILE A 77 10.19 -11.55 4.61
C ILE A 77 8.90 -10.71 4.56
N THR A 78 7.77 -11.29 4.99
CA THR A 78 6.49 -10.58 5.09
C THR A 78 6.58 -9.38 6.03
N ALA A 79 7.16 -9.55 7.22
CA ALA A 79 7.36 -8.47 8.18
C ALA A 79 8.35 -7.41 7.65
N ALA A 80 9.40 -7.82 6.95
CA ALA A 80 10.34 -6.89 6.32
C ALA A 80 9.64 -6.04 5.23
N SER A 81 8.77 -6.64 4.41
CA SER A 81 7.99 -5.90 3.41
C SER A 81 7.07 -4.84 4.04
N TRP A 82 6.46 -5.16 5.19
CA TRP A 82 5.65 -4.22 5.96
C TRP A 82 6.48 -3.06 6.50
N LEU A 83 7.67 -3.34 7.06
CA LEU A 83 8.58 -2.28 7.53
C LEU A 83 9.00 -1.35 6.40
N VAL A 84 9.25 -1.88 5.20
CA VAL A 84 9.50 -1.06 4.01
C VAL A 84 8.29 -0.17 3.69
N ALA A 85 7.07 -0.71 3.76
CA ALA A 85 5.83 0.05 3.56
C ALA A 85 5.68 1.22 4.55
N VAL A 86 5.99 0.98 5.82
CA VAL A 86 5.93 2.01 6.87
C VAL A 86 7.03 3.05 6.67
N ALA A 87 8.27 2.62 6.43
CA ALA A 87 9.40 3.51 6.23
C ALA A 87 9.20 4.43 5.02
N VAL A 88 8.72 3.88 3.90
CA VAL A 88 8.47 4.64 2.68
C VAL A 88 7.32 5.64 2.85
N SER A 89 6.28 5.25 3.61
CA SER A 89 5.19 6.16 3.96
C SER A 89 5.67 7.32 4.83
N ALA A 90 6.62 7.07 5.75
CA ALA A 90 7.22 8.11 6.58
C ALA A 90 7.95 9.17 5.77
N ILE A 91 8.63 8.79 4.67
CA ILE A 91 9.25 9.74 3.74
C ILE A 91 8.20 10.69 3.17
N GLY A 92 7.06 10.16 2.70
CA GLY A 92 5.96 10.97 2.15
C GLY A 92 5.41 11.99 3.16
N PHE A 93 5.08 11.53 4.37
CA PHE A 93 4.58 12.41 5.44
C PHE A 93 5.63 13.42 5.91
N TYR A 94 6.90 13.04 5.96
CA TYR A 94 7.99 13.96 6.29
C TYR A 94 8.13 15.08 5.26
N VAL A 95 8.03 14.75 3.97
CA VAL A 95 8.10 15.74 2.88
C VAL A 95 6.89 16.68 2.93
N ILE A 96 5.70 16.15 3.19
CA ILE A 96 4.48 16.94 3.39
C ILE A 96 4.62 17.89 4.59
N ARG A 97 5.19 17.40 5.71
CA ARG A 97 5.43 18.19 6.93
C ARG A 97 6.30 19.42 6.67
N ASN A 98 7.40 19.25 5.94
CA ASN A 98 8.42 20.29 5.74
C ASN A 98 8.14 21.19 4.53
N GLY A 99 7.15 20.83 3.71
CA GLY A 99 6.78 21.57 2.51
C GLY A 99 7.42 20.96 1.27
N VAL A 100 6.67 21.02 0.17
CA VAL A 100 7.01 20.32 -1.06
C VAL A 100 7.53 21.32 -2.08
N ARG A 101 8.82 21.20 -2.41
CA ARG A 101 9.47 21.87 -3.54
C ARG A 101 9.65 20.86 -4.67
N LEU A 102 9.80 21.32 -5.91
CA LEU A 102 9.95 20.44 -7.08
C LEU A 102 11.05 19.38 -6.88
N PHE A 103 12.23 19.79 -6.42
CA PHE A 103 13.34 18.87 -6.20
C PHE A 103 13.04 17.82 -5.11
N THR A 104 12.49 18.25 -3.98
CA THR A 104 12.10 17.36 -2.88
C THR A 104 10.96 16.41 -3.30
N TRP A 105 10.03 16.90 -4.12
CA TRP A 105 8.94 16.11 -4.68
C TRP A 105 9.44 15.01 -5.61
N LEU A 106 10.39 15.33 -6.52
CA LEU A 106 10.99 14.36 -7.43
C LEU A 106 11.71 13.26 -6.66
N ILE A 107 12.59 13.62 -5.71
CA ILE A 107 13.32 12.65 -4.89
C ILE A 107 12.35 11.79 -4.09
N ALA A 108 11.37 12.42 -3.42
CA ALA A 108 10.38 11.70 -2.63
C ALA A 108 9.56 10.73 -3.48
N SER A 109 9.15 11.14 -4.69
CA SER A 109 8.39 10.29 -5.60
C SER A 109 9.17 9.06 -6.01
N VAL A 110 10.48 9.21 -6.32
CA VAL A 110 11.36 8.09 -6.69
C VAL A 110 11.61 7.16 -5.50
N LEU A 111 11.93 7.71 -4.32
CA LEU A 111 12.11 6.91 -3.11
C LEU A 111 10.83 6.17 -2.75
N MET A 112 9.68 6.85 -2.89
CA MET A 112 8.38 6.26 -2.62
C MET A 112 8.04 5.13 -3.58
N ALA A 113 8.22 5.35 -4.87
CA ALA A 113 8.03 4.34 -5.90
C ALA A 113 8.91 3.11 -5.66
N THR A 114 10.18 3.34 -5.32
CA THR A 114 11.14 2.29 -5.04
C THR A 114 10.72 1.47 -3.83
N GLY A 115 10.34 2.11 -2.72
CA GLY A 115 9.86 1.40 -1.53
C GLY A 115 8.54 0.65 -1.77
N VAL A 116 7.62 1.21 -2.56
CA VAL A 116 6.38 0.53 -2.94
C VAL A 116 6.67 -0.71 -3.79
N CYS A 117 7.60 -0.63 -4.76
CA CYS A 117 8.04 -1.79 -5.53
C CYS A 117 8.73 -2.84 -4.65
N LEU A 118 9.63 -2.41 -3.76
CA LEU A 118 10.32 -3.30 -2.81
C LEU A 118 9.34 -4.02 -1.89
N MET A 119 8.33 -3.31 -1.39
CA MET A 119 7.28 -3.93 -0.59
C MET A 119 6.48 -4.93 -1.42
N HIS A 120 6.02 -4.54 -2.61
CA HIS A 120 5.19 -5.39 -3.47
C HIS A 120 5.91 -6.66 -3.91
N TYR A 121 7.09 -6.54 -4.53
CA TYR A 121 7.85 -7.70 -4.99
C TYR A 121 8.50 -8.47 -3.83
N GLY A 122 8.80 -7.80 -2.71
CA GLY A 122 9.21 -8.46 -1.48
C GLY A 122 8.09 -9.33 -0.89
N GLY A 123 6.85 -8.85 -0.91
CA GLY A 123 5.66 -9.63 -0.52
C GLY A 123 5.42 -10.83 -1.43
N MET A 124 5.58 -10.66 -2.75
CA MET A 124 5.55 -11.77 -3.70
C MET A 124 6.68 -12.79 -3.45
N TYR A 125 7.89 -12.29 -3.14
CA TYR A 125 9.03 -13.15 -2.82
C TYR A 125 8.82 -13.92 -1.50
N ALA A 126 8.05 -13.36 -0.55
CA ALA A 126 7.68 -14.03 0.68
C ALA A 126 6.88 -15.32 0.45
N MET A 127 6.22 -15.48 -0.71
CA MET A 127 5.55 -16.75 -1.06
C MET A 127 6.53 -17.93 -1.16
N ARG A 128 7.82 -17.66 -1.41
CA ARG A 128 8.86 -18.68 -1.53
C ARG A 128 8.42 -19.82 -2.46
N MET A 129 7.93 -19.45 -3.64
CA MET A 129 7.43 -20.40 -4.63
C MET A 129 8.53 -21.33 -5.14
N LEU A 130 8.18 -22.60 -5.32
CA LEU A 130 8.99 -23.60 -6.01
C LEU A 130 8.20 -24.15 -7.21
N PRO A 131 8.67 -23.99 -8.45
CA PRO A 131 9.77 -23.12 -8.89
C PRO A 131 9.53 -21.62 -8.61
N ALA A 132 10.60 -20.81 -8.66
CA ALA A 132 10.53 -19.38 -8.38
C ALA A 132 9.63 -18.62 -9.37
N ILE A 133 9.06 -17.50 -8.92
CA ILE A 133 8.23 -16.63 -9.75
C ILE A 133 9.13 -15.93 -10.77
N GLU A 134 8.79 -16.06 -12.05
CA GLU A 134 9.41 -15.28 -13.12
C GLU A 134 8.52 -14.08 -13.46
N TYR A 135 9.10 -13.02 -14.03
CA TYR A 135 8.35 -11.81 -14.37
C TYR A 135 8.49 -11.45 -15.84
N ARG A 136 7.37 -11.10 -16.48
CA ARG A 136 7.36 -10.52 -17.82
C ARG A 136 7.95 -9.10 -17.76
N PRO A 137 9.09 -8.81 -18.43
CA PRO A 137 9.81 -7.55 -18.26
C PRO A 137 8.95 -6.31 -18.55
N LEU A 138 8.11 -6.36 -19.58
CA LEU A 138 7.26 -5.24 -19.97
C LEU A 138 6.27 -4.85 -18.86
N LEU A 139 5.55 -5.82 -18.30
CA LEU A 139 4.56 -5.57 -17.26
C LEU A 139 5.22 -5.22 -15.92
N PHE A 140 6.37 -5.82 -15.62
CA PHE A 140 7.16 -5.47 -14.44
C PHE A 140 7.58 -3.98 -14.43
N TRP A 141 8.14 -3.50 -15.55
CA TRP A 141 8.51 -2.09 -15.66
C TRP A 141 7.29 -1.18 -15.78
N ALA A 142 6.18 -1.64 -16.36
CA ALA A 142 4.93 -0.90 -16.36
C ALA A 142 4.39 -0.69 -14.94
N SER A 143 4.35 -1.72 -14.09
CA SER A 143 3.96 -1.56 -12.67
C SER A 143 4.91 -0.65 -11.92
N ALA A 144 6.23 -0.72 -12.16
CA ALA A 144 7.18 0.21 -11.56
C ALA A 144 6.93 1.68 -12.01
N GLY A 145 6.57 1.88 -13.28
CA GLY A 145 6.16 3.19 -13.81
C GLY A 145 4.87 3.70 -13.18
N ILE A 146 3.88 2.82 -12.97
CA ILE A 146 2.65 3.16 -12.24
C ILE A 146 2.99 3.51 -10.79
N ALA A 147 3.90 2.79 -10.12
CA ALA A 147 4.34 3.11 -8.75
C ALA A 147 4.94 4.53 -8.66
N LEU A 148 5.73 4.93 -9.66
CA LEU A 148 6.29 6.27 -9.76
C LEU A 148 5.23 7.34 -9.95
N GLY A 149 4.32 7.13 -10.90
CA GLY A 149 3.19 8.03 -11.14
C GLY A 149 2.27 8.15 -9.92
N ALA A 150 1.93 7.02 -9.30
CA ALA A 150 1.10 6.93 -8.11
C ALA A 150 1.74 7.68 -6.92
N SER A 151 3.05 7.52 -6.71
CA SER A 151 3.77 8.19 -5.63
C SER A 151 3.79 9.70 -5.82
N GLY A 152 4.10 10.17 -7.04
CA GLY A 152 4.07 11.58 -7.36
C GLY A 152 2.67 12.18 -7.25
N ALA A 153 1.67 11.50 -7.80
CA ALA A 153 0.27 11.91 -7.73
C ALA A 153 -0.24 11.98 -6.28
N ALA A 154 0.10 11.00 -5.43
CA ALA A 154 -0.28 11.01 -4.02
C ALA A 154 0.27 12.25 -3.30
N LEU A 155 1.56 12.56 -3.48
CA LEU A 155 2.17 13.77 -2.92
C LEU A 155 1.50 15.05 -3.45
N LEU A 156 1.20 15.11 -4.76
CA LEU A 156 0.50 16.26 -5.35
C LEU A 156 -0.91 16.42 -4.80
N ILE A 157 -1.69 15.34 -4.73
CA ILE A 157 -3.07 15.35 -4.20
C ILE A 157 -3.06 15.81 -2.75
N MET A 158 -2.19 15.23 -1.90
CA MET A 158 -2.10 15.60 -0.49
C MET A 158 -1.64 17.04 -0.29
N THR A 159 -0.74 17.55 -1.14
CA THR A 159 -0.27 18.94 -1.09
C THR A 159 -1.20 19.95 -1.74
N TRP A 160 -2.03 19.55 -2.71
CA TRP A 160 -3.01 20.42 -3.35
C TRP A 160 -4.26 20.57 -2.50
N LEU A 161 -4.74 19.46 -1.91
CA LEU A 161 -5.81 19.51 -0.92
C LEU A 161 -5.38 20.48 0.19
N ARG A 162 -4.12 20.42 0.61
CA ARG A 162 -3.53 21.33 1.61
C ARG A 162 -3.88 22.81 1.46
N THR A 163 -3.84 23.31 0.23
CA THR A 163 -3.93 24.74 -0.10
C THR A 163 -5.33 25.16 -0.52
N SER A 164 -6.24 24.20 -0.69
CA SER A 164 -7.59 24.46 -1.20
C SER A 164 -8.55 24.77 -0.05
N HIS A 165 -9.34 25.84 -0.19
CA HIS A 165 -10.46 26.14 0.73
C HIS A 165 -11.50 25.00 0.77
N HIS A 166 -11.49 24.11 -0.22
CA HIS A 166 -12.37 22.94 -0.32
C HIS A 166 -12.04 21.77 0.62
N TRP A 167 -11.12 21.96 1.56
CA TRP A 167 -10.67 20.92 2.47
C TRP A 167 -11.76 20.33 3.37
N THR A 168 -12.86 21.05 3.54
CA THR A 168 -14.06 20.62 4.28
C THR A 168 -14.98 19.70 3.48
N HIS A 169 -14.81 19.58 2.15
CA HIS A 169 -15.67 18.72 1.34
C HIS A 169 -15.23 17.26 1.43
N VAL A 170 -15.94 16.48 2.25
CA VAL A 170 -15.77 15.02 2.38
C VAL A 170 -15.79 14.33 1.01
N ALA A 171 -16.65 14.77 0.09
CA ALA A 171 -16.74 14.23 -1.26
C ALA A 171 -15.42 14.35 -2.06
N LEU A 172 -14.73 15.50 -1.98
CA LEU A 172 -13.46 15.70 -2.68
C LEU A 172 -12.36 14.79 -2.10
N ARG A 173 -12.37 14.61 -0.78
CA ARG A 173 -11.41 13.76 -0.07
C ARG A 173 -11.64 12.29 -0.38
N LEU A 174 -12.89 11.87 -0.49
CA LEU A 174 -13.26 10.53 -0.92
C LEU A 174 -12.86 10.29 -2.39
N ALA A 175 -13.13 11.26 -3.29
CA ALA A 175 -12.72 11.17 -4.68
C ALA A 175 -11.19 11.04 -4.82
N ALA A 176 -10.43 11.86 -4.08
CA ALA A 176 -8.98 11.78 -4.01
C ALA A 176 -8.49 10.40 -3.49
N ALA A 177 -9.14 9.87 -2.45
CA ALA A 177 -8.84 8.55 -1.92
C ALA A 177 -9.10 7.43 -2.94
N ILE A 178 -10.19 7.52 -3.72
CA ILE A 178 -10.50 6.58 -4.80
C ILE A 178 -9.43 6.64 -5.90
N VAL A 179 -9.01 7.85 -6.31
CA VAL A 179 -7.93 8.01 -7.31
C VAL A 179 -6.63 7.37 -6.82
N MET A 180 -6.28 7.59 -5.55
CA MET A 180 -5.13 6.92 -4.95
C MET A 180 -5.32 5.40 -4.92
N ALA A 181 -6.52 4.90 -4.59
CA ALA A 181 -6.82 3.47 -4.57
C ALA A 181 -6.65 2.82 -5.95
N VAL A 182 -7.18 3.47 -7.00
CA VAL A 182 -6.98 3.03 -8.39
C VAL A 182 -5.49 2.97 -8.75
N ALA A 183 -4.69 3.95 -8.33
CA ALA A 183 -3.27 3.97 -8.63
C ALA A 183 -2.51 2.82 -7.93
N VAL A 184 -2.77 2.61 -6.63
CA VAL A 184 -2.07 1.56 -5.85
C VAL A 184 -2.54 0.16 -6.25
N THR A 185 -3.84 -0.06 -6.42
CA THR A 185 -4.37 -1.36 -6.90
C THR A 185 -3.98 -1.62 -8.35
N GLY A 186 -3.98 -0.60 -9.21
CA GLY A 186 -3.52 -0.70 -10.59
C GLY A 186 -2.05 -1.12 -10.68
N MET A 187 -1.17 -0.54 -9.85
CA MET A 187 0.21 -1.00 -9.73
C MET A 187 0.29 -2.46 -9.30
N HIS A 188 -0.45 -2.82 -8.24
CA HIS A 188 -0.47 -4.18 -7.69
C HIS A 188 -0.90 -5.21 -8.73
N TYR A 189 -2.06 -5.03 -9.36
CA TYR A 189 -2.59 -6.00 -10.34
C TYR A 189 -1.78 -6.02 -11.65
N THR A 190 -1.15 -4.91 -12.03
CA THR A 190 -0.18 -4.92 -13.14
C THR A 190 1.06 -5.76 -12.79
N GLY A 191 1.55 -5.65 -11.55
CA GLY A 191 2.66 -6.47 -11.04
C GLY A 191 2.29 -7.96 -10.94
N MET A 192 1.06 -8.27 -10.50
CA MET A 192 0.53 -9.64 -10.49
C MET A 192 0.40 -10.22 -11.91
N ALA A 193 -0.08 -9.43 -12.87
CA ALA A 193 -0.16 -9.84 -14.27
C ALA A 193 1.24 -10.05 -14.89
N ALA A 194 2.29 -9.41 -14.35
CA ALA A 194 3.66 -9.67 -14.73
C ALA A 194 4.18 -11.02 -14.23
N ALA A 195 3.66 -11.52 -13.11
CA ALA A 195 4.12 -12.74 -12.45
C ALA A 195 3.71 -14.00 -13.22
N MET A 196 4.69 -14.84 -13.54
CA MET A 196 4.53 -16.12 -14.22
C MET A 196 4.80 -17.25 -13.24
N PHE A 197 3.76 -18.04 -12.97
CA PHE A 197 3.84 -19.23 -12.13
C PHE A 197 3.99 -20.47 -13.01
N ALA A 198 5.07 -21.22 -12.78
CA ALA A 198 5.32 -22.49 -13.46
C ALA A 198 4.19 -23.50 -13.18
N PRO A 199 3.87 -24.41 -14.13
CA PRO A 199 2.91 -25.48 -13.88
C PRO A 199 3.30 -26.32 -12.67
N GLY A 200 2.35 -26.53 -11.75
CA GLY A 200 2.59 -27.29 -10.51
C GLY A 200 3.42 -26.55 -9.45
N ALA A 201 3.66 -25.25 -9.62
CA ALA A 201 4.37 -24.47 -8.62
C ALA A 201 3.56 -24.37 -7.32
N TYR A 202 4.24 -24.47 -6.18
CA TYR A 202 3.64 -24.42 -4.85
C TYR A 202 4.50 -23.58 -3.90
N CYS A 203 3.89 -23.09 -2.81
CA CYS A 203 4.62 -22.33 -1.80
C CYS A 203 5.48 -23.26 -0.94
N SER A 204 6.66 -22.79 -0.53
CA SER A 204 7.58 -23.57 0.34
C SER A 204 6.88 -24.13 1.58
N PRO A 205 7.07 -25.42 1.93
CA PRO A 205 6.55 -26.01 3.16
C PRO A 205 7.09 -25.35 4.44
N GLY A 206 8.21 -24.62 4.33
CA GLY A 206 8.80 -23.90 5.45
C GLY A 206 8.12 -22.57 5.80
N ASN A 207 7.15 -22.11 5.00
CA ASN A 207 6.40 -20.88 5.26
C ASN A 207 5.55 -20.99 6.53
N GLN A 208 5.47 -19.90 7.31
CA GLN A 208 4.77 -19.91 8.60
C GLN A 208 3.36 -19.30 8.54
N LEU A 209 3.06 -18.52 7.49
CA LEU A 209 1.76 -17.89 7.28
C LEU A 209 0.98 -18.63 6.19
N SER A 210 0.40 -19.78 6.52
CA SER A 210 -0.27 -20.67 5.56
C SER A 210 -1.80 -20.61 5.54
N ASP A 211 -2.40 -20.12 6.62
CA ASP A 211 -3.84 -20.22 6.77
C ASP A 211 -4.51 -18.94 6.28
N ALA A 212 -5.52 -19.07 5.40
CA ALA A 212 -6.30 -17.94 4.89
C ALA A 212 -6.82 -17.03 6.02
N TRP A 213 -7.15 -17.62 7.18
CA TRP A 213 -7.55 -16.92 8.39
C TRP A 213 -6.46 -16.06 9.04
N THR A 214 -5.19 -16.44 8.92
CA THR A 214 -4.06 -15.64 9.42
C THR A 214 -3.80 -14.43 8.51
N ILE A 215 -3.94 -14.60 7.19
CA ILE A 215 -3.85 -13.51 6.21
C ILE A 215 -5.03 -12.55 6.41
N LEU A 216 -6.25 -13.08 6.54
CA LEU A 216 -7.45 -12.31 6.89
C LEU A 216 -7.29 -11.62 8.25
N GLY A 217 -6.74 -12.28 9.27
CA GLY A 217 -6.47 -11.69 10.58
C GLY A 217 -5.50 -10.52 10.52
N LEU A 218 -4.40 -10.65 9.78
CA LEU A 218 -3.42 -9.58 9.55
C LEU A 218 -4.03 -8.40 8.79
N VAL A 219 -4.85 -8.69 7.77
CA VAL A 219 -5.56 -7.65 7.02
C VAL A 219 -6.62 -6.98 7.89
N MET A 220 -7.35 -7.72 8.72
CA MET A 220 -8.35 -7.20 9.65
C MET A 220 -7.74 -6.33 10.75
N VAL A 221 -6.54 -6.69 11.25
CA VAL A 221 -5.78 -5.82 12.16
C VAL A 221 -5.33 -4.56 11.42
N GLY A 222 -4.84 -4.68 10.18
CA GLY A 222 -4.46 -3.53 9.36
C GLY A 222 -5.63 -2.57 9.10
N THR A 223 -6.79 -3.09 8.73
CA THR A 223 -8.01 -2.30 8.52
C THR A 223 -8.55 -1.73 9.82
N ALA A 224 -8.45 -2.45 10.95
CA ALA A 224 -8.80 -1.92 12.27
C ALA A 224 -7.88 -0.76 12.65
N VAL A 225 -6.57 -0.85 12.44
CA VAL A 225 -5.62 0.25 12.68
C VAL A 225 -5.98 1.47 11.83
N VAL A 226 -6.25 1.27 10.54
CA VAL A 226 -6.69 2.36 9.64
C VAL A 226 -8.00 2.96 10.12
N SER A 227 -8.99 2.15 10.47
CA SER A 227 -10.31 2.61 10.92
C SER A 227 -10.25 3.32 12.27
N LEU A 228 -9.47 2.80 13.23
CA LEU A 228 -9.24 3.44 14.53
C LEU A 228 -8.50 4.76 14.37
N SER A 229 -7.57 4.88 13.42
CA SER A 229 -6.91 6.15 13.13
C SER A 229 -7.89 7.20 12.61
N GLN A 230 -8.93 6.79 11.87
CA GLN A 230 -10.02 7.65 11.40
C GLN A 230 -11.02 7.99 12.51
N TRP A 231 -11.36 7.04 13.39
CA TRP A 231 -12.21 7.32 14.55
C TRP A 231 -11.53 8.28 15.53
N TRP A 232 -10.25 8.03 15.83
CA TRP A 232 -9.41 8.99 16.54
C TRP A 232 -9.28 10.30 15.76
N ALA A 233 -9.43 10.29 14.42
CA ALA A 233 -9.50 11.47 13.55
C ALA A 233 -10.65 12.41 13.88
N LEU A 234 -11.82 11.84 14.13
CA LEU A 234 -13.09 12.54 14.27
C LEU A 234 -13.37 13.04 15.69
N LEU A 235 -12.71 12.49 16.72
CA LEU A 235 -12.94 12.81 18.14
C LEU A 235 -12.12 14.01 18.67
N LYS A 236 -11.34 14.69 17.83
CA LYS A 236 -10.56 15.89 18.18
C LYS A 236 -10.69 16.94 17.09
#